data_AF-A0AA43L999-F1
#
_entry.id   AF-A0AA43L999-F1
#
_cell.length_a   1.000
_cell.length_b   1.000
_cell.length_c   1.000
_cell.angle_alpha   90.00
_cell.angle_beta   90.00
_cell.angle_gamma   90.00
#
_symmetry.space_group_name_H-M   'P 1'
#
loop_
_entity.id
_entity.type
_entity.pdbx_description
1 polymer ?
#
loop_
_entity_poly.entity_id
_entity_poly.type
_entity_poly.pdbx_seq_one_letter_code
_entity_poly.pdbx_strand_id
1 'polypeptide(L)'
;MKIFPLDVIKRVFHDMTVFQHEEILLKLFKLCTNDQEDKSLKEKVELYHSSWGYTLLDLYKTHLPHEVPTEIQIKFELTPFTHFFASELAEDITNEFNLKNEDLIYIEDLYDSIELEEQLLPSKDDFTNYILQIMLFPPLIQLNDFFSKSYRWQAQSAKSLLNTVNFNDVEMPKYEINFALYLATSFISQETYKAMGLMDGLINLPELAPMAVELEKLKNSIPNTMPIDKEFICPHCGIPHGDVSLNHNDVFYAHLTKAHMDLHVQVGFYLYKQFRQGISIRLNDIFQNSTLTINTVKNSKCIILVEGSSEEAALPVMAIRIGKPLASRNILVMNCKSKQKVLENFKLFRNNFPNVKICVLLDSDAEKEKREIEKMIEGSLDRFSLSFIPKGEFEDLVPLPIVAQALNELYPTGGNVSASNFDENRGIIGQINYVLHSFNSKLDKVRFNKKASELMHADEVPDLIRNLINEAYKLCGIK
;
A
#
# COMPACT_ATOMS: atom_id res chain seq x y z
N MET A 1 7.99 -16.18 -23.82
CA MET A 1 7.73 -14.93 -23.07
C MET A 1 6.68 -15.21 -22.01
N LYS A 2 6.84 -14.67 -20.80
CA LYS A 2 5.92 -14.93 -19.69
C LYS A 2 4.76 -13.93 -19.73
N ILE A 3 3.55 -14.41 -19.46
CA ILE A 3 2.35 -13.60 -19.27
C ILE A 3 1.99 -13.71 -17.79
N PHE A 4 1.80 -12.58 -17.12
CA PHE A 4 1.40 -12.58 -15.71
C PHE A 4 -0.12 -12.77 -15.59
N PRO A 5 -0.62 -13.78 -14.87
CA PRO A 5 -2.05 -13.94 -14.65
C PRO A 5 -2.65 -12.76 -13.88
N LEU A 6 -3.89 -12.37 -14.18
CA LEU A 6 -4.59 -11.27 -13.50
C LEU A 6 -4.53 -11.37 -11.96
N ASP A 7 -4.66 -12.56 -11.39
CA ASP A 7 -4.59 -12.76 -9.95
C ASP A 7 -3.18 -12.53 -9.39
N VAL A 8 -2.12 -12.80 -10.16
CA VAL A 8 -0.74 -12.45 -9.78
C VAL A 8 -0.57 -10.95 -9.80
N ILE A 9 -1.05 -10.27 -10.84
CA ILE A 9 -1.00 -8.81 -10.98
C ILE A 9 -1.74 -8.11 -9.84
N LYS A 10 -2.97 -8.53 -9.55
CA LYS A 10 -3.76 -8.00 -8.42
C LYS A 10 -3.04 -8.20 -7.09
N ARG A 11 -2.45 -9.38 -6.86
CA ARG A 11 -1.69 -9.68 -5.63
C ARG A 11 -0.43 -8.82 -5.52
N VAL A 12 0.35 -8.74 -6.58
CA VAL A 12 1.56 -7.91 -6.67
C VAL A 12 1.24 -6.47 -6.30
N PHE A 13 0.26 -5.86 -6.96
CA PHE A 13 -0.05 -4.47 -6.66
C PHE A 13 -0.59 -4.28 -5.26
N HIS A 14 -1.41 -5.20 -4.81
CA HIS A 14 -1.97 -5.15 -3.47
C HIS A 14 -0.89 -5.30 -2.39
N ASP A 15 0.14 -6.11 -2.66
CA ASP A 15 1.29 -6.33 -1.79
C ASP A 15 2.40 -5.29 -1.98
N MET A 16 2.40 -4.53 -3.10
CA MET A 16 3.20 -3.31 -3.31
C MET A 16 2.70 -2.23 -2.34
N THR A 17 3.00 -2.48 -1.08
CA THR A 17 2.96 -1.53 0.00
C THR A 17 4.29 -0.79 0.04
N VAL A 18 4.32 0.31 0.78
CA VAL A 18 5.50 1.19 0.89
C VAL A 18 6.77 0.43 1.32
N PHE A 19 6.66 -0.72 2.01
CA PHE A 19 7.76 -1.33 2.75
C PHE A 19 8.38 -2.60 2.16
N GLN A 20 7.90 -3.13 1.02
CA GLN A 20 8.46 -4.36 0.39
C GLN A 20 8.45 -4.30 -1.14
N HIS A 21 8.50 -3.10 -1.71
CA HIS A 21 8.32 -2.93 -3.14
C HIS A 21 9.49 -3.55 -3.93
N GLU A 22 10.73 -3.37 -3.50
CA GLU A 22 11.94 -3.86 -4.16
C GLU A 22 11.95 -5.38 -4.29
N GLU A 23 11.62 -6.10 -3.21
CA GLU A 23 11.58 -7.57 -3.22
C GLU A 23 10.57 -8.08 -4.27
N ILE A 24 9.41 -7.42 -4.36
CA ILE A 24 8.35 -7.77 -5.32
C ILE A 24 8.80 -7.44 -6.75
N LEU A 25 9.36 -6.25 -6.95
CA LEU A 25 9.85 -5.77 -8.25
C LEU A 25 10.98 -6.67 -8.78
N LEU A 26 11.96 -7.02 -7.93
CA LEU A 26 13.03 -7.97 -8.24
C LEU A 26 12.49 -9.36 -8.56
N LYS A 27 11.52 -9.88 -7.78
CA LYS A 27 10.88 -11.16 -8.07
C LYS A 27 10.20 -11.17 -9.44
N LEU A 28 9.48 -10.12 -9.80
CA LEU A 28 8.84 -10.00 -11.11
C LEU A 28 9.85 -9.97 -12.25
N PHE A 29 10.92 -9.20 -12.09
CA PHE A 29 11.97 -9.12 -13.09
C PHE A 29 12.69 -10.46 -13.25
N LYS A 30 13.14 -11.06 -12.14
CA LYS A 30 13.77 -12.39 -12.09
C LYS A 30 12.86 -13.47 -12.66
N LEU A 31 11.55 -13.40 -12.43
CA LEU A 31 10.61 -14.31 -13.09
C LEU A 31 10.73 -14.22 -14.61
N CYS A 32 10.90 -13.04 -15.21
CA CYS A 32 11.07 -12.91 -16.65
C CYS A 32 12.47 -13.26 -17.16
N THR A 33 13.51 -13.14 -16.33
CA THR A 33 14.91 -13.10 -16.79
C THR A 33 15.80 -14.22 -16.26
N ASN A 34 15.40 -14.97 -15.22
CA ASN A 34 16.26 -15.97 -14.54
C ASN A 34 16.82 -17.07 -15.45
N ASP A 35 16.13 -17.44 -16.52
CA ASP A 35 16.64 -18.46 -17.47
C ASP A 35 17.68 -17.88 -18.44
N GLN A 36 18.12 -16.62 -18.25
CA GLN A 36 18.89 -15.83 -19.21
C GLN A 36 20.09 -15.12 -18.54
N GLU A 37 20.79 -15.81 -17.63
CA GLU A 37 21.92 -15.23 -16.88
C GLU A 37 22.98 -14.59 -17.78
N ASP A 38 23.27 -15.19 -18.95
CA ASP A 38 24.28 -14.74 -19.91
C ASP A 38 23.95 -13.43 -20.64
N LYS A 39 22.69 -12.99 -20.63
CA LYS A 39 22.25 -11.77 -21.33
C LYS A 39 22.70 -10.48 -20.63
N SER A 40 22.91 -9.44 -21.42
CA SER A 40 23.14 -8.08 -20.93
C SER A 40 21.90 -7.56 -20.17
N LEU A 41 22.09 -6.57 -19.30
CA LEU A 41 21.01 -5.91 -18.57
C LEU A 41 19.98 -5.33 -19.54
N LYS A 42 20.43 -4.69 -20.63
CA LYS A 42 19.55 -4.14 -21.66
C LYS A 42 18.60 -5.19 -22.24
N GLU A 43 19.12 -6.34 -22.64
CA GLU A 43 18.29 -7.44 -23.18
C GLU A 43 17.32 -8.00 -22.12
N LYS A 44 17.75 -8.06 -20.86
CA LYS A 44 16.89 -8.50 -19.73
C LYS A 44 15.74 -7.51 -19.50
N VAL A 45 16.00 -6.21 -19.54
CA VAL A 45 14.99 -5.14 -19.45
C VAL A 45 14.03 -5.21 -20.63
N GLU A 46 14.52 -5.37 -21.86
CA GLU A 46 13.69 -5.51 -23.06
C GLU A 46 12.75 -6.73 -22.97
N LEU A 47 13.24 -7.86 -22.45
CA LEU A 47 12.42 -9.05 -22.19
C LEU A 47 11.35 -8.81 -21.13
N TYR A 48 11.70 -8.11 -20.05
CA TYR A 48 10.79 -7.76 -18.97
C TYR A 48 9.67 -6.84 -19.47
N HIS A 49 10.03 -5.76 -20.17
CA HIS A 49 9.08 -4.83 -20.80
C HIS A 49 8.19 -5.53 -21.84
N SER A 50 8.76 -6.40 -22.66
CA SER A 50 7.98 -7.19 -23.62
C SER A 50 6.95 -8.07 -22.89
N SER A 51 7.35 -8.75 -21.81
CA SER A 51 6.45 -9.60 -21.01
C SER A 51 5.27 -8.80 -20.45
N TRP A 52 5.50 -7.55 -20.00
CA TRP A 52 4.42 -6.65 -19.61
C TRP A 52 3.53 -6.21 -20.78
N GLY A 53 4.10 -5.92 -21.95
CA GLY A 53 3.33 -5.61 -23.15
C GLY A 53 2.38 -6.74 -23.56
N TYR A 54 2.87 -7.99 -23.59
CA TYR A 54 2.04 -9.18 -23.84
C TYR A 54 0.99 -9.39 -22.76
N THR A 55 1.35 -9.16 -21.49
CA THR A 55 0.43 -9.26 -20.35
C THR A 55 -0.73 -8.29 -20.49
N LEU A 56 -0.46 -7.01 -20.76
CA LEU A 56 -1.52 -6.02 -20.99
C LEU A 56 -2.38 -6.38 -22.21
N LEU A 57 -1.77 -6.83 -23.30
CA LEU A 57 -2.51 -7.23 -24.49
C LEU A 57 -3.45 -8.41 -24.21
N ASP A 58 -3.00 -9.40 -23.45
CA ASP A 58 -3.80 -10.55 -23.03
C ASP A 58 -4.96 -10.12 -22.11
N LEU A 59 -4.69 -9.22 -21.16
CA LEU A 59 -5.71 -8.63 -20.30
C LEU A 59 -6.80 -7.90 -21.10
N TYR A 60 -6.41 -7.06 -22.07
CA TYR A 60 -7.35 -6.38 -22.96
C TYR A 60 -8.16 -7.38 -23.78
N LYS A 61 -7.52 -8.37 -24.42
CA LYS A 61 -8.22 -9.40 -25.21
C LYS A 61 -9.22 -10.20 -24.37
N THR A 62 -8.87 -10.52 -23.13
CA THR A 62 -9.67 -11.37 -22.25
C THR A 62 -10.82 -10.61 -21.58
N HIS A 63 -10.59 -9.35 -21.17
CA HIS A 63 -11.52 -8.61 -20.32
C HIS A 63 -12.15 -7.37 -20.98
N LEU A 64 -11.55 -6.86 -22.06
CA LEU A 64 -11.99 -5.68 -22.81
C LEU A 64 -11.82 -5.89 -24.34
N PRO A 65 -12.39 -6.95 -24.93
CA PRO A 65 -12.14 -7.31 -26.34
C PRO A 65 -12.59 -6.23 -27.35
N HIS A 66 -13.41 -5.26 -26.93
CA HIS A 66 -13.89 -4.15 -27.74
C HIS A 66 -12.94 -2.94 -27.77
N GLU A 67 -11.94 -2.89 -26.87
CA GLU A 67 -10.95 -1.81 -26.75
C GLU A 67 -9.52 -2.35 -26.82
N VAL A 68 -9.29 -3.45 -27.55
CA VAL A 68 -7.95 -4.01 -27.67
C VAL A 68 -7.03 -3.03 -28.41
N PRO A 69 -5.95 -2.54 -27.79
CA PRO A 69 -5.01 -1.66 -28.45
C PRO A 69 -4.27 -2.41 -29.57
N THR A 70 -3.94 -1.70 -30.65
CA THR A 70 -3.18 -2.25 -31.78
C THR A 70 -1.74 -2.61 -31.40
N GLU A 71 -1.14 -1.82 -30.50
CA GLU A 71 0.20 -2.05 -29.97
C GLU A 71 0.28 -1.51 -28.54
N ILE A 72 1.08 -2.18 -27.70
CA ILE A 72 1.41 -1.72 -26.34
C ILE A 72 2.91 -1.63 -26.23
N GLN A 73 3.42 -0.40 -26.22
CA GLN A 73 4.83 -0.12 -25.96
C GLN A 73 5.01 0.20 -24.47
N ILE A 74 5.87 -0.57 -23.80
CA ILE A 74 6.24 -0.31 -22.41
C ILE A 74 7.45 0.62 -22.41
N LYS A 75 7.26 1.80 -21.78
CA LYS A 75 8.31 2.77 -21.52
C LYS A 75 8.77 2.65 -20.06
N PHE A 76 9.88 3.29 -19.72
CA PHE A 76 10.27 3.46 -18.32
C PHE A 76 9.16 4.19 -17.56
N GLU A 77 8.76 3.62 -16.44
CA GLU A 77 7.73 4.19 -15.57
C GLU A 77 8.35 5.31 -14.72
N LEU A 78 8.65 6.46 -15.33
CA LEU A 78 9.19 7.63 -14.62
C LEU A 78 8.06 8.61 -14.28
N THR A 79 7.64 8.59 -13.04
CA THR A 79 6.56 9.42 -12.48
C THR A 79 6.99 9.99 -11.14
N PRO A 80 6.32 11.03 -10.60
CA PRO A 80 6.56 11.48 -9.22
C PRO A 80 6.54 10.34 -8.20
N PHE A 81 5.65 9.36 -8.38
CA PHE A 81 5.53 8.20 -7.50
C PHE A 81 6.75 7.28 -7.59
N THR A 82 7.10 6.82 -8.79
CA THR A 82 8.24 5.91 -8.96
C THR A 82 9.57 6.60 -8.65
N HIS A 83 9.67 7.90 -8.93
CA HIS A 83 10.80 8.72 -8.49
C HIS A 83 10.90 8.74 -6.96
N PHE A 84 9.81 9.06 -6.24
CA PHE A 84 9.81 9.07 -4.76
C PHE A 84 10.26 7.74 -4.16
N PHE A 85 9.80 6.63 -4.71
CA PHE A 85 10.23 5.30 -4.26
C PHE A 85 11.71 5.05 -4.55
N ALA A 86 12.15 5.29 -5.79
CA ALA A 86 13.53 5.04 -6.20
C ALA A 86 14.55 5.98 -5.55
N SER A 87 14.17 7.20 -5.15
CA SER A 87 15.09 8.20 -4.57
C SER A 87 15.04 8.30 -3.05
N GLU A 88 13.89 8.02 -2.41
CA GLU A 88 13.73 8.25 -0.97
C GLU A 88 13.52 6.98 -0.14
N LEU A 89 13.05 5.89 -0.76
CA LEU A 89 12.68 4.66 -0.05
C LEU A 89 13.47 3.43 -0.47
N ALA A 90 14.24 3.52 -1.56
CA ALA A 90 14.90 2.38 -2.16
C ALA A 90 16.06 1.83 -1.33
N GLU A 91 16.05 0.52 -1.11
CA GLU A 91 17.25 -0.23 -0.75
C GLU A 91 18.22 -0.34 -1.94
N ASP A 92 19.50 -0.56 -1.65
CA ASP A 92 20.52 -0.81 -2.68
C ASP A 92 20.39 -2.22 -3.26
N ILE A 93 20.00 -2.30 -4.54
CA ILE A 93 19.80 -3.55 -5.26
C ILE A 93 20.92 -3.83 -6.28
N THR A 94 21.97 -3.02 -6.34
CA THR A 94 23.05 -3.16 -7.34
C THR A 94 23.70 -4.55 -7.31
N ASN A 95 23.87 -5.12 -6.11
CA ASN A 95 24.43 -6.46 -5.91
C ASN A 95 23.59 -7.60 -6.50
N GLU A 96 22.31 -7.36 -6.80
CA GLU A 96 21.41 -8.37 -7.37
C GLU A 96 21.62 -8.58 -8.88
N PHE A 97 22.35 -7.69 -9.57
CA PHE A 97 22.41 -7.66 -11.03
C PHE A 97 23.74 -8.13 -11.64
N ASN A 98 24.79 -8.38 -10.85
CA ASN A 98 26.12 -8.78 -11.34
C ASN A 98 26.58 -7.95 -12.56
N LEU A 99 26.53 -6.62 -12.43
CA LEU A 99 26.69 -5.68 -13.54
C LEU A 99 28.07 -5.79 -14.22
N LYS A 100 28.07 -5.80 -15.55
CA LYS A 100 29.25 -5.68 -16.39
C LYS A 100 29.44 -4.24 -16.86
N ASN A 101 30.61 -3.93 -17.44
CA ASN A 101 30.89 -2.60 -17.98
C ASN A 101 29.87 -2.13 -19.04
N GLU A 102 29.39 -3.05 -19.89
CA GLU A 102 28.35 -2.74 -20.89
C GLU A 102 27.01 -2.37 -20.24
N ASP A 103 26.70 -2.94 -19.08
CA ASP A 103 25.49 -2.64 -18.32
C ASP A 103 25.58 -1.25 -17.67
N LEU A 104 26.77 -0.87 -17.19
CA LEU A 104 27.02 0.46 -16.64
C LEU A 104 26.87 1.56 -17.71
N ILE A 105 27.37 1.33 -18.93
CA ILE A 105 27.18 2.26 -20.05
C ILE A 105 25.69 2.39 -20.38
N TYR A 106 24.95 1.28 -20.41
CA TYR A 106 23.52 1.32 -20.63
C TYR A 106 22.77 2.09 -19.54
N ILE A 107 23.15 1.92 -18.27
CA ILE A 107 22.58 2.67 -17.14
C ILE A 107 22.88 4.17 -17.26
N GLU A 108 24.09 4.54 -17.66
CA GLU A 108 24.50 5.93 -17.88
C GLU A 108 23.71 6.57 -19.04
N ASP A 109 23.57 5.86 -20.17
CA ASP A 109 22.75 6.31 -21.31
C ASP A 109 21.28 6.53 -20.89
N LEU A 110 20.73 5.67 -20.02
CA LEU A 110 19.38 5.84 -19.50
C LEU A 110 19.28 7.04 -18.57
N TYR A 111 20.25 7.25 -17.70
CA TYR A 111 20.30 8.38 -16.80
C TYR A 111 20.36 9.71 -17.56
N ASP A 112 21.21 9.80 -18.58
CA ASP A 112 21.35 10.99 -19.42
C ASP A 112 20.09 11.29 -20.25
N SER A 113 19.21 10.29 -20.45
CA SER A 113 17.92 10.47 -21.12
C SER A 113 16.81 11.04 -20.23
N ILE A 114 17.05 11.19 -18.92
CA ILE A 114 16.05 11.69 -17.97
C ILE A 114 15.96 13.22 -18.03
N GLU A 115 14.79 13.71 -18.44
CA GLU A 115 14.47 15.14 -18.48
C GLU A 115 13.85 15.62 -17.16
N LEU A 116 14.66 15.66 -16.09
CA LEU A 116 14.26 16.23 -14.79
C LEU A 116 15.19 17.40 -14.40
N GLU A 117 14.71 18.27 -13.52
CA GLU A 117 15.56 19.30 -12.92
C GLU A 117 16.70 18.66 -12.12
N GLU A 118 17.91 19.22 -12.19
CA GLU A 118 19.12 18.66 -11.56
C GLU A 118 18.94 18.39 -10.05
N GLN A 119 18.15 19.22 -9.37
CA GLN A 119 17.84 19.07 -7.94
C GLN A 119 16.96 17.86 -7.61
N LEU A 120 16.27 17.28 -8.60
CA LEU A 120 15.48 16.06 -8.46
C LEU A 120 16.27 14.82 -8.87
N LEU A 121 17.47 14.96 -9.44
CA LEU A 121 18.28 13.81 -9.82
C LEU A 121 19.02 13.23 -8.61
N PRO A 122 19.20 11.90 -8.54
CA PRO A 122 20.01 11.27 -7.50
C PRO A 122 21.47 11.72 -7.58
N SER A 123 22.21 11.48 -6.51
CA SER A 123 23.66 11.73 -6.50
C SER A 123 24.38 10.84 -7.53
N LYS A 124 25.61 11.22 -7.91
CA LYS A 124 26.46 10.39 -8.78
C LYS A 124 26.84 9.04 -8.16
N ASP A 125 26.73 8.89 -6.85
CA ASP A 125 27.02 7.62 -6.20
C ASP A 125 25.77 6.71 -6.17
N ASP A 126 24.57 7.30 -6.26
CA ASP A 126 23.30 6.59 -6.14
C ASP A 126 22.57 6.35 -7.48
N PHE A 127 23.00 7.00 -8.58
CA PHE A 127 22.25 6.94 -9.85
C PHE A 127 22.12 5.52 -10.41
N THR A 128 23.12 4.66 -10.19
CA THR A 128 23.05 3.26 -10.64
C THR A 128 21.88 2.56 -9.95
N ASN A 129 21.79 2.65 -8.63
CA ASN A 129 20.69 2.06 -7.88
C ASN A 129 19.34 2.68 -8.31
N TYR A 130 19.29 4.00 -8.45
CA TYR A 130 18.08 4.71 -8.88
C TYR A 130 17.55 4.20 -10.24
N ILE A 131 18.42 4.07 -11.25
CA ILE A 131 18.03 3.59 -12.58
C ILE A 131 17.58 2.12 -12.52
N LEU A 132 18.28 1.29 -11.75
CA LEU A 132 17.86 -0.10 -11.51
C LEU A 132 16.47 -0.17 -10.84
N GLN A 133 16.17 0.71 -9.90
CA GLN A 133 14.85 0.74 -9.26
C GLN A 133 13.76 1.16 -10.26
N ILE A 134 13.99 2.24 -11.01
CA ILE A 134 13.03 2.75 -12.01
C ILE A 134 12.72 1.69 -13.08
N MET A 135 13.72 0.96 -13.59
CA MET A 135 13.51 -0.04 -14.65
C MET A 135 12.71 -1.26 -14.21
N LEU A 136 12.63 -1.53 -12.90
CA LEU A 136 11.90 -2.67 -12.39
C LEU A 136 10.41 -2.41 -12.24
N PHE A 137 9.99 -1.14 -12.18
CA PHE A 137 8.57 -0.82 -12.04
C PHE A 137 7.76 -1.38 -13.22
N PRO A 138 6.61 -2.03 -12.94
CA PRO A 138 5.67 -2.38 -13.98
C PRO A 138 5.03 -1.11 -14.60
N PRO A 139 4.34 -1.22 -15.75
CA PRO A 139 3.71 -0.08 -16.41
C PRO A 139 2.44 0.41 -15.68
N LEU A 140 2.62 1.08 -14.54
CA LEU A 140 1.55 1.43 -13.60
C LEU A 140 0.47 2.30 -14.27
N ILE A 141 0.86 3.28 -15.09
CA ILE A 141 -0.08 4.13 -15.84
C ILE A 141 -0.97 3.28 -16.77
N GLN A 142 -0.38 2.43 -17.61
CA GLN A 142 -1.14 1.61 -18.57
C GLN A 142 -2.03 0.58 -17.85
N LEU A 143 -1.54 0.03 -16.74
CA LEU A 143 -2.32 -0.89 -15.90
C LEU A 143 -3.51 -0.18 -15.23
N ASN A 144 -3.30 1.03 -14.71
CA ASN A 144 -4.38 1.83 -14.14
C ASN A 144 -5.43 2.19 -15.19
N ASP A 145 -5.03 2.51 -16.42
CA ASP A 145 -5.95 2.75 -17.54
C ASP A 145 -6.77 1.50 -17.86
N PHE A 146 -6.12 0.34 -18.04
CA PHE A 146 -6.80 -0.94 -18.26
C PHE A 146 -7.83 -1.23 -17.16
N PHE A 147 -7.41 -1.13 -15.90
CA PHE A 147 -8.25 -1.42 -14.75
C PHE A 147 -9.43 -0.44 -14.64
N SER A 148 -9.20 0.85 -14.91
CA SER A 148 -10.25 1.87 -14.93
C SER A 148 -11.27 1.65 -16.04
N LYS A 149 -10.84 1.22 -17.22
CA LYS A 149 -11.72 0.84 -18.34
C LYS A 149 -12.51 -0.43 -18.02
N SER A 150 -11.83 -1.46 -17.50
CA SER A 150 -12.41 -2.75 -17.14
C SER A 150 -13.50 -2.59 -16.09
N TYR A 151 -13.24 -1.78 -15.05
CA TYR A 151 -14.24 -1.45 -14.04
C TYR A 151 -15.45 -0.73 -14.63
N ARG A 152 -15.24 0.30 -15.46
CA ARG A 152 -16.35 1.03 -16.10
C ARG A 152 -17.22 0.10 -16.94
N TRP A 153 -16.60 -0.75 -17.74
CA TRP A 153 -17.28 -1.74 -18.56
C TRP A 153 -18.08 -2.75 -17.73
N GLN A 154 -17.47 -3.31 -16.67
CA GLN A 154 -18.14 -4.26 -15.77
C GLN A 154 -19.29 -3.60 -15.02
N ALA A 155 -19.10 -2.38 -14.51
CA ALA A 155 -20.14 -1.63 -13.81
C ALA A 155 -21.32 -1.29 -14.74
N GLN A 156 -21.05 -0.90 -16.00
CA GLN A 156 -22.09 -0.68 -17.01
C GLN A 156 -22.83 -1.97 -17.35
N SER A 157 -22.10 -3.06 -17.59
CA SER A 157 -22.66 -4.38 -17.89
C SER A 157 -23.54 -4.89 -16.73
N ALA A 158 -23.05 -4.73 -15.50
CA ALA A 158 -23.77 -5.13 -14.30
C ALA A 158 -24.98 -4.24 -14.02
N LYS A 159 -24.91 -2.92 -14.26
CA LYS A 159 -26.07 -2.02 -14.20
C LYS A 159 -27.13 -2.41 -15.23
N SER A 160 -26.72 -2.75 -16.45
CA SER A 160 -27.62 -3.24 -17.50
C SER A 160 -28.32 -4.54 -17.08
N LEU A 161 -27.59 -5.46 -16.46
CA LEU A 161 -28.15 -6.71 -15.92
C LEU A 161 -29.07 -6.45 -14.72
N LEU A 162 -28.66 -5.62 -13.75
CA LEU A 162 -29.48 -5.28 -12.58
C LEU A 162 -30.76 -4.55 -12.93
N ASN A 163 -30.76 -3.71 -13.98
CA ASN A 163 -31.98 -3.13 -14.51
C ASN A 163 -32.98 -4.19 -15.03
N THR A 164 -32.52 -5.43 -15.27
CA THR A 164 -33.37 -6.56 -15.66
C THR A 164 -33.77 -7.48 -14.50
N VAL A 165 -33.20 -7.32 -13.29
CA VAL A 165 -33.49 -8.18 -12.13
C VAL A 165 -33.76 -7.34 -10.87
N ASN A 166 -34.91 -7.58 -10.23
CA ASN A 166 -35.40 -6.83 -9.05
C ASN A 166 -34.66 -7.17 -7.73
N PHE A 167 -33.33 -7.29 -7.75
CA PHE A 167 -32.52 -7.60 -6.57
C PHE A 167 -31.48 -6.50 -6.31
N ASN A 168 -31.62 -5.82 -5.17
CA ASN A 168 -30.80 -4.67 -4.76
C ASN A 168 -29.48 -5.05 -4.05
N ASP A 169 -29.14 -6.34 -3.93
CA ASP A 169 -28.05 -6.80 -3.07
C ASP A 169 -26.82 -7.34 -3.83
N VAL A 170 -26.55 -6.85 -5.05
CA VAL A 170 -25.29 -7.17 -5.74
C VAL A 170 -24.23 -6.16 -5.33
N GLU A 171 -23.38 -6.56 -4.37
CA GLU A 171 -22.18 -5.80 -4.00
C GLU A 171 -21.20 -5.85 -5.19
N MET A 172 -21.09 -4.73 -5.92
CA MET A 172 -20.11 -4.60 -7.00
C MET A 172 -18.72 -4.86 -6.44
N PRO A 173 -17.84 -5.58 -7.15
CA PRO A 173 -16.46 -5.72 -6.73
C PRO A 173 -15.89 -4.32 -6.56
N LYS A 174 -15.58 -3.98 -5.30
CA LYS A 174 -14.90 -2.74 -5.01
C LYS A 174 -13.53 -2.83 -5.66
N TYR A 175 -13.32 -2.02 -6.68
CA TYR A 175 -11.99 -1.51 -6.98
C TYR A 175 -11.61 -0.61 -5.80
N GLU A 176 -11.37 -1.20 -4.64
CA GLU A 176 -10.62 -0.52 -3.59
C GLU A 176 -9.23 -0.34 -4.18
N ILE A 177 -9.14 0.83 -4.79
CA ILE A 177 -8.06 1.42 -5.51
C ILE A 177 -6.74 0.96 -4.91
N ASN A 178 -6.01 0.20 -5.71
CA ASN A 178 -4.67 -0.17 -5.36
C ASN A 178 -3.86 1.09 -5.07
N PHE A 179 -3.35 1.21 -3.85
CA PHE A 179 -2.67 2.42 -3.39
C PHE A 179 -1.52 2.83 -4.32
N ALA A 180 -0.75 1.86 -4.84
CA ALA A 180 0.33 2.12 -5.80
C ALA A 180 -0.22 2.64 -7.14
N LEU A 181 -1.25 2.01 -7.72
CA LEU A 181 -1.84 2.48 -9.00
C LEU A 181 -2.46 3.88 -8.88
N TYR A 182 -3.05 4.17 -7.72
CA TYR A 182 -3.62 5.50 -7.44
C TYR A 182 -2.56 6.58 -7.42
N LEU A 183 -1.52 6.38 -6.62
CA LEU A 183 -0.45 7.37 -6.47
C LEU A 183 0.36 7.51 -7.75
N ALA A 184 0.53 6.43 -8.51
CA ALA A 184 1.17 6.42 -9.81
C ALA A 184 0.40 7.19 -10.90
N THR A 185 -0.84 7.62 -10.64
CA THR A 185 -1.65 8.37 -11.63
C THR A 185 -2.30 9.63 -11.07
N SER A 186 -2.25 9.84 -9.74
CA SER A 186 -2.91 10.94 -9.04
C SER A 186 -1.90 11.88 -8.36
N PHE A 187 -0.94 12.37 -9.15
CA PHE A 187 0.11 13.27 -8.68
C PHE A 187 -0.43 14.59 -8.12
N ILE A 188 -1.53 15.07 -8.71
CA ILE A 188 -2.29 16.23 -8.24
C ILE A 188 -3.70 15.76 -7.96
N SER A 189 -4.06 15.69 -6.68
CA SER A 189 -5.42 15.31 -6.31
C SER A 189 -6.43 16.40 -6.61
N GLN A 190 -7.70 16.02 -6.67
CA GLN A 190 -8.75 16.99 -6.89
C GLN A 190 -8.83 18.00 -5.74
N GLU A 191 -8.52 17.57 -4.52
CA GLU A 191 -8.40 18.42 -3.33
C GLU A 191 -7.26 19.43 -3.50
N THR A 192 -6.08 18.96 -3.92
CA THR A 192 -4.92 19.81 -4.20
C THR A 192 -5.23 20.82 -5.31
N TYR A 193 -5.82 20.36 -6.42
CA TYR A 193 -6.21 21.21 -7.55
C TYR A 193 -7.21 22.29 -7.14
N LYS A 194 -8.21 21.96 -6.31
CA LYS A 194 -9.15 22.92 -5.73
C LYS A 194 -8.44 23.93 -4.82
N ALA A 195 -7.56 23.46 -3.94
CA ALA A 195 -6.80 24.31 -3.02
C ALA A 195 -5.88 25.30 -3.76
N MET A 196 -5.38 24.91 -4.94
CA MET A 196 -4.56 25.75 -5.81
C MET A 196 -5.35 26.81 -6.59
N GLY A 197 -6.68 26.83 -6.50
CA GLY A 197 -7.52 27.78 -7.23
C GLY A 197 -8.00 27.28 -8.59
N LEU A 198 -8.15 25.95 -8.75
CA LEU A 198 -8.65 25.30 -9.97
C LEU A 198 -7.77 25.60 -11.20
N MET A 199 -8.36 25.74 -12.39
CA MET A 199 -7.64 25.82 -13.65
C MET A 199 -6.73 27.04 -13.72
N ASP A 200 -7.30 28.23 -13.50
CA ASP A 200 -6.51 29.47 -13.56
C ASP A 200 -5.52 29.55 -12.41
N GLY A 201 -5.86 29.03 -11.24
CA GLY A 201 -4.93 28.95 -10.11
C GLY A 201 -3.73 28.07 -10.42
N LEU A 202 -3.96 26.87 -10.96
CA LEU A 202 -2.90 25.94 -11.37
C LEU A 202 -1.99 26.55 -12.46
N ILE A 203 -2.58 27.13 -13.50
CA ILE A 203 -1.83 27.72 -14.63
C ILE A 203 -0.89 28.84 -14.15
N ASN A 204 -1.33 29.63 -13.17
CA ASN A 204 -0.60 30.79 -12.68
C ASN A 204 0.30 30.50 -11.47
N LEU A 205 0.47 29.24 -11.08
CA LEU A 205 1.40 28.88 -10.00
C LEU A 205 2.84 29.21 -10.41
N PRO A 206 3.62 29.90 -9.56
CA PRO A 206 5.02 30.25 -9.85
C PRO A 206 5.88 29.02 -10.19
N GLU A 207 5.66 27.91 -9.51
CA GLU A 207 6.35 26.63 -9.73
C GLU A 207 6.06 26.04 -11.12
N LEU A 208 4.96 26.42 -11.76
CA LEU A 208 4.54 25.96 -13.09
C LEU A 208 4.79 26.98 -14.19
N ALA A 209 5.55 28.05 -13.92
CA ALA A 209 5.91 29.03 -14.94
C ALA A 209 6.53 28.40 -16.22
N PRO A 210 7.39 27.37 -16.14
CA PRO A 210 7.90 26.69 -17.33
C PRO A 210 6.83 25.97 -18.17
N MET A 211 5.68 25.64 -17.58
CA MET A 211 4.59 24.87 -18.21
C MET A 211 3.36 25.72 -18.54
N ALA A 212 3.40 27.02 -18.26
CA ALA A 212 2.25 27.91 -18.45
C ALA A 212 1.74 27.91 -19.91
N VAL A 213 2.64 27.81 -20.89
CA VAL A 213 2.28 27.80 -22.32
C VAL A 213 1.54 26.52 -22.70
N GLU A 214 2.02 25.36 -22.27
CA GLU A 214 1.40 24.05 -22.50
C GLU A 214 0.04 23.95 -21.81
N LEU A 215 -0.06 24.43 -20.57
CA LEU A 215 -1.31 24.41 -19.81
C LEU A 215 -2.36 25.37 -20.40
N GLU A 216 -1.96 26.55 -20.87
CA GLU A 216 -2.85 27.46 -21.60
C GLU A 216 -3.29 26.87 -22.94
N LYS A 217 -2.39 26.19 -23.68
CA LYS A 217 -2.78 25.45 -24.89
C LYS A 217 -3.84 24.40 -24.58
N LEU A 218 -3.67 23.63 -23.50
CA LEU A 218 -4.66 22.65 -23.07
C LEU A 218 -6.01 23.31 -22.76
N LYS A 219 -6.03 24.34 -21.92
CA LYS A 219 -7.23 25.12 -21.55
C LYS A 219 -8.01 25.62 -22.76
N ASN A 220 -7.31 26.09 -23.79
CA ASN A 220 -7.92 26.60 -25.01
C ASN A 220 -8.36 25.51 -25.99
N SER A 221 -7.88 24.27 -25.85
CA SER A 221 -8.21 23.14 -26.73
C SER A 221 -9.40 22.31 -26.27
N ILE A 222 -9.82 22.45 -25.01
CA ILE A 222 -10.89 21.65 -24.39
C ILE A 222 -12.23 22.40 -24.38
N PRO A 223 -13.37 21.69 -24.33
CA PRO A 223 -14.67 22.35 -24.27
C PRO A 223 -14.91 23.03 -22.91
N ASN A 224 -15.63 24.15 -22.92
CA ASN A 224 -16.01 24.88 -21.71
C ASN A 224 -16.97 24.10 -20.79
N THR A 225 -17.72 23.16 -21.36
CA THR A 225 -18.61 22.27 -20.63
C THR A 225 -18.59 20.88 -21.25
N MET A 226 -18.81 19.85 -20.44
CA MET A 226 -18.92 18.47 -20.91
C MET A 226 -20.19 17.84 -20.31
N PRO A 227 -21.15 17.37 -21.13
CA PRO A 227 -22.35 16.71 -20.61
C PRO A 227 -21.99 15.39 -19.92
N ILE A 228 -22.74 15.04 -18.88
CA ILE A 228 -22.62 13.78 -18.16
C ILE A 228 -23.79 12.90 -18.60
N ASP A 229 -23.50 11.74 -19.20
CA ASP A 229 -24.49 10.77 -19.70
C ASP A 229 -25.23 9.99 -18.57
N LYS A 230 -25.50 10.63 -17.42
CA LYS A 230 -26.20 10.01 -16.29
C LYS A 230 -27.26 10.94 -15.75
N GLU A 231 -28.50 10.45 -15.68
CA GLU A 231 -29.55 11.06 -14.85
C GLU A 231 -29.04 11.17 -13.41
N PHE A 232 -28.95 12.41 -12.92
CA PHE A 232 -28.56 12.70 -11.55
C PHE A 232 -29.79 13.11 -10.76
N ILE A 233 -30.11 12.37 -9.70
CA ILE A 233 -31.17 12.79 -8.77
C ILE A 233 -30.59 13.88 -7.88
N CYS A 234 -31.09 15.10 -8.04
CA CYS A 234 -30.62 16.22 -7.23
C CYS A 234 -31.01 16.00 -5.77
N PRO A 235 -30.04 16.03 -4.83
CA PRO A 235 -30.33 15.80 -3.41
C PRO A 235 -31.17 16.90 -2.76
N HIS A 236 -31.33 18.06 -3.43
CA HIS A 236 -32.14 19.17 -2.94
C HIS A 236 -33.62 19.06 -3.36
N CYS A 237 -33.89 18.71 -4.62
CA CYS A 237 -35.25 18.67 -5.15
C CYS A 237 -35.80 17.25 -5.36
N GLY A 238 -34.96 16.22 -5.33
CA GLY A 238 -35.36 14.82 -5.54
C GLY A 238 -35.74 14.48 -6.98
N ILE A 239 -35.53 15.39 -7.94
CA ILE A 239 -35.89 15.20 -9.35
C ILE A 239 -34.65 14.75 -10.14
N PRO A 240 -34.78 13.80 -11.09
CA PRO A 240 -33.73 13.48 -12.05
C PRO A 240 -33.48 14.68 -12.98
N HIS A 241 -32.25 15.16 -12.99
CA HIS A 241 -31.78 16.12 -13.99
C HIS A 241 -31.04 15.35 -15.09
N GLY A 242 -31.52 15.48 -16.33
CA GLY A 242 -30.87 14.92 -17.53
C GLY A 242 -29.76 15.81 -18.10
N ASP A 243 -29.81 17.12 -17.82
CA ASP A 243 -28.88 18.11 -18.37
C ASP A 243 -27.84 18.52 -17.31
N VAL A 244 -27.04 17.56 -16.84
CA VAL A 244 -25.91 17.86 -15.96
C VAL A 244 -24.63 17.92 -16.79
N SER A 245 -23.92 19.04 -16.72
CA SER A 245 -22.63 19.22 -17.38
C SER A 245 -21.53 19.57 -16.39
N LEU A 246 -20.34 19.01 -16.60
CA LEU A 246 -19.10 19.47 -15.95
C LEU A 246 -18.75 20.87 -16.45
N ASN A 247 -18.29 21.73 -15.54
CA ASN A 247 -17.77 23.05 -15.88
C ASN A 247 -16.33 22.96 -16.40
N HIS A 248 -15.83 24.04 -17.00
CA HIS A 248 -14.53 24.09 -17.66
C HIS A 248 -13.35 23.68 -16.76
N ASN A 249 -13.39 24.01 -15.46
CA ASN A 249 -12.35 23.60 -14.52
C ASN A 249 -12.30 22.07 -14.35
N ASP A 250 -13.47 21.44 -14.17
CA ASP A 250 -13.54 19.99 -14.03
C ASP A 250 -13.23 19.26 -15.34
N VAL A 251 -13.60 19.84 -16.49
CA VAL A 251 -13.20 19.35 -17.82
C VAL A 251 -11.69 19.43 -18.00
N PHE A 252 -11.07 20.56 -17.63
CA PHE A 252 -9.61 20.73 -17.66
C PHE A 252 -8.90 19.68 -16.83
N TYR A 253 -9.32 19.50 -15.58
CA TYR A 253 -8.74 18.51 -14.69
C TYR A 253 -8.89 17.08 -15.24
N ALA A 254 -10.05 16.73 -15.80
CA ALA A 254 -10.28 15.43 -16.43
C ALA A 254 -9.38 15.22 -17.65
N HIS A 255 -9.20 16.24 -18.49
CA HIS A 255 -8.32 16.18 -19.66
C HIS A 255 -6.85 16.07 -19.26
N LEU A 256 -6.41 16.82 -18.25
CA LEU A 256 -5.04 16.74 -17.73
C LEU A 256 -4.75 15.32 -17.21
N THR A 257 -5.62 14.80 -16.34
CA THR A 257 -5.41 13.52 -15.65
C THR A 257 -5.67 12.27 -16.51
N LYS A 258 -6.33 12.38 -17.68
CA LYS A 258 -6.70 11.20 -18.49
C LYS A 258 -6.29 11.27 -19.95
N ALA A 259 -6.39 12.44 -20.58
CA ALA A 259 -6.11 12.61 -21.99
C ALA A 259 -4.69 13.13 -22.26
N HIS A 260 -4.09 13.84 -21.30
CA HIS A 260 -2.78 14.48 -21.42
C HIS A 260 -1.86 14.03 -20.27
N MET A 261 -1.72 12.71 -20.09
CA MET A 261 -0.98 12.12 -18.97
C MET A 261 0.49 12.57 -18.94
N ASP A 262 1.15 12.72 -20.09
CA ASP A 262 2.54 13.19 -20.15
C ASP A 262 2.68 14.60 -19.54
N LEU A 263 1.74 15.51 -19.86
CA LEU A 263 1.69 16.84 -19.26
C LEU A 263 1.39 16.76 -17.76
N HIS A 264 0.49 15.87 -17.33
CA HIS A 264 0.19 15.65 -15.91
C HIS A 264 1.40 15.13 -15.12
N VAL A 265 2.21 14.24 -15.71
CA VAL A 265 3.47 13.77 -15.11
C VAL A 265 4.45 14.93 -14.94
N GLN A 266 4.64 15.76 -15.98
CA GLN A 266 5.52 16.93 -15.92
C GLN A 266 5.08 17.92 -14.83
N VAL A 267 3.80 18.29 -14.80
CA VAL A 267 3.24 19.16 -13.75
C VAL A 267 3.44 18.52 -12.36
N GLY A 268 3.29 17.21 -12.25
CA GLY A 268 3.56 16.46 -11.03
C GLY A 268 5.01 16.58 -10.54
N PHE A 269 6.00 16.61 -11.44
CA PHE A 269 7.41 16.82 -11.08
C PHE A 269 7.69 18.26 -10.65
N TYR A 270 7.13 19.26 -11.32
CA TYR A 270 7.22 20.66 -10.85
C TYR A 270 6.57 20.87 -9.48
N LEU A 271 5.53 20.10 -9.17
CA LEU A 271 4.85 20.08 -7.87
C LEU A 271 5.32 18.93 -6.97
N TYR A 272 6.52 18.40 -7.19
CA TYR A 272 7.01 17.21 -6.49
C TYR A 272 7.02 17.38 -4.97
N LYS A 273 7.36 18.57 -4.48
CA LYS A 273 7.34 18.87 -3.04
C LYS A 273 5.94 18.71 -2.44
N GLN A 274 4.92 19.22 -3.11
CA GLN A 274 3.52 19.12 -2.69
C GLN A 274 3.04 17.67 -2.79
N PHE A 275 3.44 16.96 -3.86
CA PHE A 275 3.18 15.54 -4.01
C PHE A 275 3.76 14.72 -2.84
N ARG A 276 5.04 14.93 -2.51
CA ARG A 276 5.74 14.27 -1.39
C ARG A 276 5.01 14.52 -0.06
N GLN A 277 4.68 15.78 0.23
CA GLN A 277 3.90 16.13 1.41
C GLN A 277 2.53 15.44 1.43
N GLY A 278 1.85 15.38 0.28
CA GLY A 278 0.58 14.69 0.11
C GLY A 278 0.68 13.20 0.35
N ILE A 279 1.74 12.53 -0.10
CA ILE A 279 2.01 11.13 0.22
C ILE A 279 2.22 10.96 1.71
N SER A 280 3.07 11.76 2.36
CA SER A 280 3.29 11.63 3.80
C SER A 280 2.00 11.82 4.59
N ILE A 281 1.17 12.80 4.22
CA ILE A 281 -0.15 13.01 4.83
C ILE A 281 -1.05 11.81 4.58
N ARG A 282 -1.12 11.27 3.36
CA ARG A 282 -1.97 10.11 3.06
C ARG A 282 -1.51 8.83 3.71
N LEU A 283 -0.20 8.61 3.77
CA LEU A 283 0.37 7.50 4.54
C LEU A 283 0.01 7.68 6.00
N ASN A 284 0.24 8.88 6.57
CA ASN A 284 -0.17 9.20 7.93
C ASN A 284 -1.68 9.05 8.13
N ASP A 285 -2.53 9.43 7.18
CA ASP A 285 -3.98 9.25 7.24
C ASP A 285 -4.35 7.78 7.14
N ILE A 286 -3.69 7.01 6.28
CA ILE A 286 -3.84 5.55 6.24
C ILE A 286 -3.44 4.96 7.58
N PHE A 287 -2.39 5.49 8.22
CA PHE A 287 -1.88 5.08 9.53
C PHE A 287 -2.67 5.65 10.72
N GLN A 288 -3.40 6.75 10.58
CA GLN A 288 -4.14 7.41 11.67
C GLN A 288 -5.66 7.16 11.56
N ASN A 289 -6.24 7.21 10.36
CA ASN A 289 -7.57 6.64 10.07
C ASN A 289 -7.54 5.10 10.08
N SER A 290 -6.35 4.50 10.10
CA SER A 290 -6.12 3.06 10.32
C SER A 290 -6.96 2.51 11.46
N THR A 291 -7.12 3.27 12.54
CA THR A 291 -7.80 2.80 13.76
C THR A 291 -9.27 2.42 13.55
N LEU A 292 -9.88 2.83 12.43
CA LEU A 292 -11.26 2.47 12.10
C LEU A 292 -11.37 1.37 11.03
N THR A 293 -10.28 0.99 10.34
CA THR A 293 -10.37 0.12 9.14
C THR A 293 -9.28 -0.95 8.98
N ILE A 294 -8.11 -0.88 9.63
CA ILE A 294 -7.03 -1.88 9.46
C ILE A 294 -7.36 -3.28 9.95
N ASN A 295 -8.41 -3.41 10.75
CA ASN A 295 -8.90 -4.67 11.28
C ASN A 295 -10.36 -4.94 10.87
N THR A 296 -10.89 -4.19 9.90
CA THR A 296 -12.27 -4.34 9.41
C THR A 296 -12.30 -5.31 8.23
N VAL A 297 -12.54 -6.59 8.51
CA VAL A 297 -12.56 -7.66 7.50
C VAL A 297 -13.95 -8.28 7.42
N LYS A 298 -14.63 -8.16 6.27
CA LYS A 298 -15.98 -8.71 6.07
C LYS A 298 -16.00 -10.23 5.92
N ASN A 299 -15.00 -10.82 5.24
CA ASN A 299 -14.94 -12.26 4.93
C ASN A 299 -13.56 -12.83 5.29
N SER A 300 -13.32 -13.10 6.58
CA SER A 300 -12.00 -13.53 7.06
C SER A 300 -11.61 -14.93 6.53
N LYS A 301 -10.41 -15.03 5.95
CA LYS A 301 -9.78 -16.30 5.57
C LYS A 301 -8.96 -16.88 6.72
N CYS A 302 -8.35 -16.00 7.50
CA CYS A 302 -7.60 -16.33 8.71
C CYS A 302 -8.01 -15.39 9.85
N ILE A 303 -7.97 -15.89 11.08
CA ILE A 303 -8.20 -15.11 12.29
C ILE A 303 -6.99 -15.26 13.20
N ILE A 304 -6.45 -14.15 13.69
CA ILE A 304 -5.44 -14.10 14.76
C ILE A 304 -6.18 -13.85 16.07
N LEU A 305 -6.25 -14.85 16.94
CA LEU A 305 -6.84 -14.73 18.27
C LEU A 305 -5.82 -14.13 19.23
N VAL A 306 -6.20 -13.03 19.87
CA VAL A 306 -5.37 -12.32 20.86
C VAL A 306 -6.12 -12.12 22.17
N GLU A 307 -5.40 -11.87 23.25
CA GLU A 307 -6.01 -11.75 24.58
C GLU A 307 -6.70 -10.41 24.78
N GLY A 308 -6.07 -9.30 24.37
CA GLY A 308 -6.51 -7.96 24.71
C GLY A 308 -6.71 -7.00 23.54
N SER A 309 -7.15 -5.79 23.91
CA SER A 309 -7.32 -4.65 22.99
C SER A 309 -5.99 -4.03 22.56
N SER A 310 -4.91 -4.23 23.34
CA SER A 310 -3.58 -3.71 23.00
C SER A 310 -3.08 -4.34 21.70
N GLU A 311 -3.16 -5.66 21.61
CA GLU A 311 -2.70 -6.46 20.48
C GLU A 311 -3.62 -6.26 19.27
N GLU A 312 -4.93 -6.17 19.49
CA GLU A 312 -5.92 -5.85 18.45
C GLU A 312 -5.63 -4.50 17.76
N ALA A 313 -5.19 -3.51 18.52
CA ALA A 313 -4.81 -2.20 17.98
C ALA A 313 -3.40 -2.18 17.37
N ALA A 314 -2.45 -2.93 17.96
CA ALA A 314 -1.03 -2.85 17.60
C ALA A 314 -0.62 -3.79 16.46
N LEU A 315 -1.08 -5.05 16.46
CA LEU A 315 -0.67 -6.05 15.47
C LEU A 315 -0.93 -5.60 14.03
N PRO A 316 -2.09 -5.03 13.68
CA PRO A 316 -2.31 -4.57 12.31
C PRO A 316 -1.33 -3.45 11.90
N VAL A 317 -0.95 -2.56 12.83
CA VAL A 317 0.02 -1.49 12.58
C VAL A 317 1.41 -2.08 12.37
N MET A 318 1.87 -2.97 13.25
CA MET A 318 3.15 -3.68 13.11
C MET A 318 3.22 -4.49 11.81
N ALA A 319 2.10 -5.10 11.41
CA ALA A 319 2.02 -5.82 10.15
C ALA A 319 2.20 -4.92 8.94
N ILE A 320 1.69 -3.69 8.97
CA ILE A 320 1.98 -2.70 7.92
C ILE A 320 3.46 -2.32 7.91
N ARG A 321 4.10 -2.15 9.08
CA ARG A 321 5.55 -1.81 9.17
C ARG A 321 6.45 -2.79 8.45
N ILE A 322 6.08 -4.07 8.46
CA ILE A 322 6.82 -5.12 7.75
C ILE A 322 6.27 -5.41 6.35
N GLY A 323 5.44 -4.52 5.79
CA GLY A 323 4.86 -4.65 4.44
C GLY A 323 3.77 -5.72 4.28
N LYS A 324 3.17 -6.18 5.39
CA LYS A 324 2.18 -7.26 5.42
C LYS A 324 0.83 -6.82 6.01
N PRO A 325 0.10 -5.85 5.41
CA PRO A 325 -1.19 -5.39 5.93
C PRO A 325 -2.20 -6.55 6.08
N LEU A 326 -2.71 -6.81 7.28
CA LEU A 326 -3.54 -8.00 7.56
C LEU A 326 -4.88 -8.02 6.80
N ALA A 327 -5.61 -6.89 6.81
CA ALA A 327 -6.93 -6.78 6.17
C ALA A 327 -6.89 -7.09 4.67
N SER A 328 -5.78 -6.73 4.03
CA SER A 328 -5.47 -6.99 2.63
C SER A 328 -5.59 -8.50 2.29
N ARG A 329 -5.21 -9.38 3.23
CA ARG A 329 -5.29 -10.84 3.07
C ARG A 329 -6.53 -11.45 3.71
N ASN A 330 -7.52 -10.62 4.04
CA ASN A 330 -8.68 -11.01 4.84
C ASN A 330 -8.26 -11.71 6.14
N ILE A 331 -7.20 -11.22 6.78
CA ILE A 331 -6.74 -11.68 8.08
C ILE A 331 -7.31 -10.73 9.13
N LEU A 332 -8.12 -11.26 10.04
CA LEU A 332 -8.75 -10.51 11.12
C LEU A 332 -7.97 -10.75 12.43
N VAL A 333 -7.61 -9.70 13.15
CA VAL A 333 -7.17 -9.81 14.55
C VAL A 333 -8.41 -9.73 15.42
N MET A 334 -8.60 -10.69 16.32
CA MET A 334 -9.80 -10.77 17.15
C MET A 334 -9.43 -10.82 18.62
N ASN A 335 -9.76 -9.74 19.31
CA ASN A 335 -9.67 -9.63 20.76
C ASN A 335 -10.67 -10.55 21.45
N CYS A 336 -10.14 -11.52 22.18
CA CYS A 336 -10.93 -12.50 22.92
C CYS A 336 -11.28 -12.03 24.34
N LYS A 337 -10.72 -10.91 24.82
CA LYS A 337 -10.83 -10.32 26.16
C LYS A 337 -10.07 -11.05 27.28
N SER A 338 -9.72 -12.32 27.11
CA SER A 338 -8.87 -13.08 28.03
C SER A 338 -8.30 -14.34 27.40
N LYS A 339 -7.21 -14.89 27.94
CA LYS A 339 -6.69 -16.22 27.58
C LYS A 339 -7.70 -17.36 27.60
N GLN A 340 -8.61 -17.42 28.59
CA GLN A 340 -9.64 -18.47 28.61
C GLN A 340 -10.58 -18.32 27.42
N LYS A 341 -10.93 -17.09 27.05
CA LYS A 341 -11.77 -16.81 25.89
C LYS A 341 -11.03 -17.05 24.58
N VAL A 342 -9.71 -16.90 24.52
CA VAL A 342 -8.90 -17.33 23.35
C VAL A 342 -9.12 -18.82 23.11
N LEU A 343 -8.97 -19.65 24.15
CA LEU A 343 -9.19 -21.09 24.05
C LEU A 343 -10.64 -21.46 23.67
N GLU A 344 -11.64 -20.79 24.25
CA GLU A 344 -13.06 -21.01 23.91
C GLU A 344 -13.35 -20.66 22.44
N ASN A 345 -12.88 -19.49 21.98
CA ASN A 345 -13.05 -19.06 20.60
C ASN A 345 -12.29 -19.99 19.65
N PHE A 346 -11.08 -20.43 19.99
CA PHE A 346 -10.34 -21.40 19.20
C PHE A 346 -11.16 -22.68 18.97
N LYS A 347 -11.76 -23.24 20.03
CA LYS A 347 -12.63 -24.42 19.95
C LYS A 347 -13.87 -24.14 19.06
N LEU A 348 -14.50 -22.98 19.23
CA LEU A 348 -15.67 -22.57 18.45
C LEU A 348 -15.35 -22.48 16.95
N PHE A 349 -14.29 -21.74 16.58
CA PHE A 349 -13.90 -21.54 15.18
C PHE A 349 -13.44 -22.82 14.52
N ARG A 350 -12.64 -23.63 15.24
CA ARG A 350 -12.17 -24.93 14.76
C ARG A 350 -13.34 -25.83 14.33
N ASN A 351 -14.38 -25.91 15.16
CA ASN A 351 -15.51 -26.83 14.97
C ASN A 351 -16.55 -26.31 13.98
N ASN A 352 -16.86 -25.01 14.02
CA ASN A 352 -17.97 -24.45 13.24
C ASN A 352 -17.54 -23.88 11.88
N PHE A 353 -16.27 -23.53 11.72
CA PHE A 353 -15.76 -22.87 10.52
C PHE A 353 -14.53 -23.62 9.96
N PRO A 354 -14.75 -24.81 9.36
CA PRO A 354 -13.67 -25.71 8.92
C PRO A 354 -12.71 -25.08 7.90
N ASN A 355 -13.19 -24.10 7.13
CA ASN A 355 -12.40 -23.43 6.09
C ASN A 355 -11.59 -22.24 6.62
N VAL A 356 -11.87 -21.77 7.85
CA VAL A 356 -11.16 -20.63 8.45
C VAL A 356 -9.88 -21.14 9.09
N LYS A 357 -8.78 -20.43 8.79
CA LYS A 357 -7.46 -20.62 9.37
C LYS A 357 -7.34 -19.85 10.68
N ILE A 358 -6.59 -20.36 11.66
CA ILE A 358 -6.52 -19.72 12.99
C ILE A 358 -5.07 -19.63 13.45
N CYS A 359 -4.63 -18.41 13.74
CA CYS A 359 -3.40 -18.14 14.48
C CYS A 359 -3.77 -17.72 15.90
N VAL A 360 -2.89 -18.01 16.85
CA VAL A 360 -3.10 -17.65 18.25
C VAL A 360 -1.85 -16.97 18.78
N LEU A 361 -2.03 -15.85 19.48
CA LEU A 361 -1.01 -15.20 20.29
C LEU A 361 -1.41 -15.28 21.76
N LEU A 362 -0.49 -15.74 22.61
CA LEU A 362 -0.68 -15.85 24.06
C LEU A 362 0.49 -15.22 24.81
N ASP A 363 0.17 -14.56 25.93
CA ASP A 363 1.13 -14.05 26.90
C ASP A 363 1.76 -15.20 27.72
N SER A 364 2.88 -14.91 28.38
CA SER A 364 3.64 -15.92 29.12
C SER A 364 2.86 -16.57 30.28
N ASP A 365 1.78 -15.94 30.74
CA ASP A 365 0.97 -16.41 31.88
C ASP A 365 -0.17 -17.38 31.46
N ALA A 366 -0.30 -17.68 30.16
CA ALA A 366 -1.33 -18.53 29.56
C ALA A 366 -0.86 -19.97 29.28
N GLU A 367 0.05 -20.50 30.09
CA GLU A 367 0.65 -21.82 29.92
C GLU A 367 -0.36 -22.98 29.89
N LYS A 368 -1.48 -22.87 30.61
CA LYS A 368 -2.53 -23.90 30.57
C LYS A 368 -3.22 -23.92 29.21
N GLU A 369 -3.64 -22.74 28.73
CA GLU A 369 -4.33 -22.55 27.47
C GLU A 369 -3.44 -22.94 26.29
N LYS A 370 -2.16 -22.55 26.32
CA LYS A 370 -1.12 -22.99 25.38
C LYS A 370 -1.09 -24.50 25.23
N ARG A 371 -0.92 -25.26 26.33
CA ARG A 371 -0.85 -26.73 26.30
C ARG A 371 -2.12 -27.37 25.74
N GLU A 372 -3.29 -26.78 25.99
CA GLU A 372 -4.54 -27.28 25.41
C GLU A 372 -4.61 -27.03 23.91
N ILE A 373 -4.21 -25.85 23.44
CA ILE A 373 -4.19 -25.51 22.01
C ILE A 373 -3.15 -26.35 21.27
N GLU A 374 -1.94 -26.51 21.81
CA GLU A 374 -0.86 -27.35 21.25
C GLU A 374 -1.35 -28.77 20.94
N LYS A 375 -2.10 -29.38 21.88
CA LYS A 375 -2.70 -30.71 21.68
C LYS A 375 -3.76 -30.74 20.58
N MET A 376 -4.45 -29.62 20.33
CA MET A 376 -5.52 -29.55 19.32
C MET A 376 -5.01 -29.24 17.92
N ILE A 377 -3.83 -28.62 17.80
CA ILE A 377 -3.20 -28.29 16.51
C ILE A 377 -2.30 -29.42 15.97
N GLU A 378 -1.97 -30.41 16.79
CA GLU A 378 -1.17 -31.56 16.38
C GLU A 378 -1.79 -32.25 15.15
N GLY A 379 -1.01 -32.33 14.06
CA GLY A 379 -1.48 -32.87 12.78
C GLY A 379 -2.36 -31.94 11.93
N SER A 380 -2.50 -30.65 12.29
CA SER A 380 -3.29 -29.64 11.55
C SER A 380 -2.53 -28.31 11.36
N LEU A 381 -1.22 -28.39 11.16
CA LEU A 381 -0.33 -27.23 11.00
C LEU A 381 -0.55 -26.46 9.69
N ASP A 382 -1.24 -27.06 8.72
CA ASP A 382 -1.71 -26.40 7.50
C ASP A 382 -2.93 -25.50 7.75
N ARG A 383 -3.50 -25.56 8.96
CA ARG A 383 -4.70 -24.82 9.36
C ARG A 383 -4.49 -23.91 10.57
N PHE A 384 -3.62 -24.31 11.50
CA PHE A 384 -3.46 -23.63 12.77
C PHE A 384 -2.01 -23.29 13.07
N SER A 385 -1.80 -22.15 13.72
CA SER A 385 -0.49 -21.75 14.26
C SER A 385 -0.64 -21.15 15.66
N LEU A 386 0.35 -21.37 16.51
CA LEU A 386 0.41 -20.86 17.88
C LEU A 386 1.74 -20.12 18.09
N SER A 387 1.66 -18.88 18.56
CA SER A 387 2.77 -18.06 19.01
C SER A 387 2.60 -17.75 20.49
N PHE A 388 3.67 -17.90 21.26
CA PHE A 388 3.65 -17.78 22.71
C PHE A 388 4.80 -16.91 23.18
N ILE A 389 4.48 -15.86 23.93
CA ILE A 389 5.48 -14.93 24.46
C ILE A 389 6.26 -15.64 25.58
N PRO A 390 7.59 -15.79 25.45
CA PRO A 390 8.37 -16.63 26.36
C PRO A 390 8.50 -16.03 27.76
N LYS A 391 8.48 -14.69 27.88
CA LYS A 391 8.60 -13.97 29.15
C LYS A 391 7.84 -12.65 29.04
N GLY A 392 7.02 -12.35 30.05
CA GLY A 392 6.30 -11.08 30.14
C GLY A 392 4.96 -11.08 29.40
N GLU A 393 4.47 -9.88 29.14
CA GLU A 393 3.24 -9.54 28.41
C GLU A 393 3.60 -8.98 27.02
N PHE A 394 2.59 -8.80 26.16
CA PHE A 394 2.76 -8.17 24.84
C PHE A 394 3.58 -6.86 24.86
N GLU A 395 3.40 -6.03 25.88
CA GLU A 395 4.10 -4.75 25.99
C GLU A 395 5.62 -4.89 26.18
N ASP A 396 6.08 -6.00 26.77
CA ASP A 396 7.49 -6.29 26.97
C ASP A 396 8.24 -6.55 25.67
N LEU A 397 7.53 -6.77 24.56
CA LEU A 397 8.12 -6.95 23.24
C LEU A 397 8.59 -5.63 22.61
N VAL A 398 8.14 -4.47 23.11
CA VAL A 398 8.47 -3.17 22.53
C VAL A 398 9.92 -2.78 22.87
N PRO A 399 10.78 -2.42 21.90
CA PRO A 399 12.14 -1.98 22.17
C PRO A 399 12.19 -0.73 23.06
N LEU A 400 13.09 -0.69 24.03
CA LEU A 400 13.19 0.40 25.00
C LEU A 400 13.34 1.81 24.38
N PRO A 401 14.10 2.02 23.29
CA PRO A 401 14.14 3.31 22.61
C PRO A 401 12.75 3.78 22.15
N ILE A 402 11.95 2.86 21.59
CA ILE A 402 10.59 3.11 21.14
C ILE A 402 9.66 3.37 22.33
N VAL A 403 9.82 2.65 23.45
CA VAL A 403 9.07 2.92 24.69
C VAL A 403 9.27 4.37 25.13
N ALA A 404 10.53 4.81 25.22
CA ALA A 404 10.87 6.17 25.64
C ALA A 404 10.27 7.23 24.68
N GLN A 405 10.43 7.03 23.37
CA GLN A 405 9.90 7.93 22.35
C GLN A 405 8.37 8.02 22.41
N ALA A 406 7.68 6.88 22.53
CA ALA A 406 6.22 6.84 22.63
C ALA A 406 5.71 7.60 23.85
N LEU A 407 6.38 7.47 25.01
CA LEU A 407 6.00 8.20 26.21
C LEU A 407 6.22 9.71 26.06
N ASN A 408 7.33 10.13 25.48
CA ASN A 408 7.60 11.55 25.23
C ASN A 408 6.55 12.18 24.30
N GLU A 409 6.09 11.46 23.28
CA GLU A 409 5.06 11.95 22.36
C GLU A 409 3.65 11.93 22.98
N LEU A 410 3.32 10.93 23.81
CA LEU A 410 2.03 10.84 24.48
C LEU A 410 1.88 11.81 25.66
N TYR A 411 3.00 12.12 26.33
CA TYR A 411 3.04 12.93 27.54
C TYR A 411 4.10 14.04 27.43
N PRO A 412 3.96 14.99 26.49
CA PRO A 412 5.00 15.98 26.15
C PRO A 412 5.35 16.93 27.31
N THR A 413 4.47 17.08 28.30
CA THR A 413 4.68 17.93 29.49
C THR A 413 5.30 17.19 30.67
N GLY A 414 5.52 15.87 30.58
CA GLY A 414 6.00 15.03 31.68
C GLY A 414 7.50 15.17 31.99
N GLY A 415 8.30 15.61 31.02
CA GLY A 415 9.77 15.56 31.09
C GLY A 415 10.32 14.60 30.05
N ASN A 416 11.64 14.59 29.85
CA ASN A 416 12.27 13.78 28.81
C ASN A 416 12.62 12.38 29.33
N VAL A 417 11.96 11.36 28.80
CA VAL A 417 12.23 9.94 29.06
C VAL A 417 13.28 9.44 28.07
N SER A 418 14.21 8.62 28.54
CA SER A 418 15.21 7.94 27.70
C SER A 418 15.17 6.42 27.92
N ALA A 419 15.75 5.65 27.00
CA ALA A 419 15.84 4.19 27.15
C ALA A 419 16.55 3.77 28.46
N SER A 420 17.49 4.58 28.94
CA SER A 420 18.24 4.31 30.19
C SER A 420 17.38 4.37 31.46
N ASN A 421 16.15 4.87 31.37
CA ASN A 421 15.19 4.87 32.46
C ASN A 421 14.53 3.49 32.68
N PHE A 422 14.81 2.52 31.80
CA PHE A 422 14.21 1.19 31.83
C PHE A 422 15.28 0.09 31.94
N ASP A 423 14.94 -0.98 32.65
CA ASP A 423 15.74 -2.21 32.80
C ASP A 423 15.08 -3.33 31.99
N GLU A 424 15.79 -3.85 30.99
CA GLU A 424 15.35 -4.94 30.09
C GLU A 424 15.02 -6.24 30.84
N ASN A 425 15.52 -6.43 32.06
CA ASN A 425 15.29 -7.66 32.81
C ASN A 425 13.95 -7.67 33.55
N ARG A 426 13.26 -6.53 33.64
CA ARG A 426 12.03 -6.34 34.40
C ARG A 426 10.86 -6.02 33.48
N GLY A 427 9.64 -6.36 33.92
CA GLY A 427 8.43 -6.05 33.17
C GLY A 427 8.25 -4.55 32.94
N ILE A 428 7.99 -4.14 31.70
CA ILE A 428 8.00 -2.76 31.25
C ILE A 428 6.81 -1.97 31.80
N ILE A 429 5.64 -2.60 31.94
CA ILE A 429 4.41 -1.94 32.43
C ILE A 429 4.60 -1.34 33.82
N GLY A 430 5.27 -2.07 34.73
CA GLY A 430 5.55 -1.56 36.07
C GLY A 430 6.47 -0.34 36.04
N GLN A 431 7.45 -0.34 35.13
CA GLN A 431 8.41 0.75 34.96
C GLN A 431 7.77 1.97 34.30
N ILE A 432 6.94 1.78 33.29
CA ILE A 432 6.16 2.85 32.65
C ILE A 432 5.25 3.52 33.68
N ASN A 433 4.53 2.75 34.51
CA ASN A 433 3.68 3.32 35.55
C ASN A 433 4.47 4.12 36.59
N TYR A 434 5.69 3.69 36.94
CA TYR A 434 6.58 4.47 37.81
C TYR A 434 6.97 5.81 37.18
N VAL A 435 7.34 5.82 35.90
CA VAL A 435 7.64 7.04 35.15
C VAL A 435 6.40 7.95 35.08
N LEU A 436 5.24 7.42 34.69
CA LEU A 436 4.01 8.20 34.55
C LEU A 436 3.47 8.75 35.88
N HIS A 437 3.78 8.10 37.00
CA HIS A 437 3.47 8.65 38.33
C HIS A 437 4.21 9.98 38.56
N SER A 438 5.45 10.12 38.07
CA SER A 438 6.16 11.40 38.13
C SER A 438 5.54 12.49 37.22
N PHE A 439 4.75 12.07 36.23
CA PHE A 439 4.04 12.95 35.29
C PHE A 439 2.58 13.23 35.70
N ASN A 440 2.15 12.78 36.88
CA ASN A 440 0.74 12.80 37.33
C ASN A 440 -0.24 12.22 36.29
N SER A 441 0.20 11.20 35.55
CA SER A 441 -0.54 10.59 34.45
C SER A 441 -0.72 9.09 34.67
N LYS A 442 -1.67 8.48 33.94
CA LYS A 442 -1.91 7.02 33.96
C LYS A 442 -1.68 6.43 32.58
N LEU A 443 -1.19 5.18 32.55
CA LEU A 443 -0.98 4.45 31.32
C LEU A 443 -2.32 4.06 30.69
N ASP A 444 -2.53 4.47 29.45
CA ASP A 444 -3.50 3.87 28.55
C ASP A 444 -2.74 2.84 27.69
N LYS A 445 -2.86 1.56 28.04
CA LYS A 445 -2.13 0.46 27.36
C LYS A 445 -2.42 0.43 25.86
N VAL A 446 -3.68 0.63 25.46
CA VAL A 446 -4.06 0.57 24.04
C VAL A 446 -3.43 1.72 23.28
N ARG A 447 -3.54 2.94 23.82
CA ARG A 447 -2.95 4.13 23.19
C ARG A 447 -1.43 4.06 23.14
N PHE A 448 -0.80 3.53 24.19
CA PHE A 448 0.64 3.31 24.24
C PHE A 448 1.10 2.32 23.17
N ASN A 449 0.53 1.12 23.12
CA ASN A 449 0.94 0.09 22.17
C ASN A 449 0.72 0.51 20.72
N LYS A 450 -0.41 1.18 20.45
CA LYS A 450 -0.67 1.76 19.14
C LYS A 450 0.44 2.75 18.76
N LYS A 451 0.74 3.71 19.65
CA LYS A 451 1.76 4.73 19.40
C LYS A 451 3.16 4.14 19.24
N ALA A 452 3.54 3.19 20.08
CA ALA A 452 4.80 2.48 19.95
C ALA A 452 4.92 1.80 18.58
N SER A 453 3.87 1.11 18.14
CA SER A 453 3.82 0.46 16.81
C SER A 453 3.89 1.46 15.64
N GLU A 454 3.39 2.68 15.83
CA GLU A 454 3.50 3.77 14.85
C GLU A 454 4.92 4.35 14.74
N LEU A 455 5.75 4.19 15.77
CA LEU A 455 7.10 4.72 15.81
C LEU A 455 8.16 3.71 15.36
N MET A 456 7.84 2.41 15.38
CA MET A 456 8.74 1.35 14.94
C MET A 456 9.08 1.45 13.44
N HIS A 457 10.34 1.20 13.13
CA HIS A 457 10.82 0.79 11.82
C HIS A 457 10.59 -0.71 11.56
N ALA A 458 10.77 -1.14 10.31
CA ALA A 458 10.47 -2.51 9.89
C ALA A 458 11.35 -3.56 10.59
N ASP A 459 12.60 -3.22 10.89
CA ASP A 459 13.61 -4.03 11.59
C ASP A 459 13.38 -4.07 13.12
N GLU A 460 12.72 -3.07 13.67
CA GLU A 460 12.37 -2.99 15.10
C GLU A 460 11.13 -3.80 15.49
N VAL A 461 10.38 -4.32 14.51
CA VAL A 461 9.23 -5.20 14.79
C VAL A 461 9.71 -6.54 15.36
N PRO A 462 9.23 -6.97 16.54
CA PRO A 462 9.74 -8.16 17.23
C PRO A 462 9.60 -9.44 16.39
N ASP A 463 10.63 -10.29 16.41
CA ASP A 463 10.66 -11.53 15.62
C ASP A 463 9.47 -12.45 15.87
N LEU A 464 9.00 -12.54 17.11
CA LEU A 464 7.81 -13.33 17.46
C LEU A 464 6.57 -12.82 16.71
N ILE A 465 6.40 -11.50 16.64
CA ILE A 465 5.28 -10.86 15.93
C ILE A 465 5.45 -11.02 14.42
N ARG A 466 6.66 -10.84 13.90
CA ARG A 466 6.99 -11.07 12.49
C ARG A 466 6.64 -12.51 12.09
N ASN A 467 7.01 -13.49 12.90
CA ASN A 467 6.73 -14.91 12.66
C ASN A 467 5.23 -15.22 12.72
N LEU A 468 4.49 -14.67 13.70
CA LEU A 468 3.03 -14.79 13.77
C LEU A 468 2.36 -14.30 12.47
N ILE A 469 2.73 -13.11 12.01
CA ILE A 469 2.18 -12.51 10.79
C ILE A 469 2.56 -13.34 9.56
N ASN A 470 3.81 -13.80 9.47
CA ASN A 470 4.27 -14.65 8.38
C ASN A 470 3.49 -15.97 8.30
N GLU A 471 3.24 -16.64 9.42
CA GLU A 471 2.45 -17.86 9.44
C GLU A 471 0.98 -17.59 9.06
N ALA A 472 0.39 -16.48 9.52
CA ALA A 472 -0.96 -16.09 9.11
C ALA A 472 -1.05 -15.87 7.58
N TYR A 473 -0.05 -15.22 6.99
CA TYR A 473 0.06 -15.05 5.53
C TYR A 473 0.20 -16.38 4.80
N LYS A 474 1.03 -17.28 5.34
CA LYS A 474 1.29 -18.61 4.77
C LYS A 474 0.05 -19.49 4.75
N LEU A 475 -0.72 -19.50 5.84
CA LEU A 475 -2.00 -20.21 5.93
C LEU A 475 -3.03 -19.72 4.90
N CYS A 476 -2.92 -18.47 4.46
CA CYS A 476 -3.72 -17.88 3.38
C CYS A 476 -3.23 -18.20 1.95
N GLY A 477 -2.23 -19.07 1.79
CA GLY A 477 -1.80 -19.61 0.49
C GLY A 477 -0.66 -18.87 -0.20
N ILE A 478 0.27 -18.30 0.57
CA ILE A 478 1.47 -17.62 0.05
C ILE A 478 2.70 -18.34 0.62
N LYS A 479 3.59 -18.82 -0.24
CA LYS A 479 4.93 -19.26 0.17
C LYS A 479 5.91 -18.11 0.04
#